data_AF-A0A3M6V074-F1
#
_entry.id   AF-A0A3M6V074-F1
#
_cell.length_a   1.000
_cell.length_b   1.000
_cell.length_c   1.000
_cell.angle_alpha   90.00
_cell.angle_beta   90.00
_cell.angle_gamma   90.00
#
_symmetry.space_group_name_H-M   'P 1'
#
loop_
_entity.id
_entity.type
_entity.pdbx_description
1 polymer ?
#
loop_
_entity_poly.entity_id
_entity_poly.type
_entity_poly.pdbx_seq_one_letter_code
_entity_poly.pdbx_strand_id
1 'polypeptide(L)'
;MEHSSDDTGCPSFCHFADEKHPHKCPALGTCVDVSRQRSGKTKGSQCHPNYKGKLCQTLRLGQSAANPGKSCKHILESKDSEGDGEYWIDPEGKGNPLKVYCDMKTDGGGWLLVANFVLNSTSPPDWTAESSYRVIRNFANNKMGISVSALKELRSHLSFTQLRFHCSKKQGRTFHVTTVSNSTGEAVVEYFSGQKDVRPDSCGSFQRMEDDNSKLVIECESWSNDGKWGFNGGDVERRLYTGFARVPRSYPWNILDGSWYCDDWDHDPVSPGDFWKIYVR
;
A
#
# COMPACT_ATOMS: atom_id res chain seq x y z
N MET A 1 -56.48 10.62 -29.87
CA MET A 1 -56.10 11.12 -28.53
C MET A 1 -55.40 9.96 -27.85
N GLU A 2 -54.10 9.74 -28.08
CA GLU A 2 -52.95 10.42 -27.42
C GLU A 2 -52.99 10.26 -25.89
N HIS A 3 -51.97 9.78 -25.17
CA HIS A 3 -50.53 9.62 -25.43
C HIS A 3 -49.96 8.37 -24.72
N SER A 4 -48.97 7.71 -25.35
CA SER A 4 -47.95 6.91 -24.65
C SER A 4 -46.64 7.71 -24.62
N SER A 5 -46.05 7.85 -23.45
CA SER A 5 -44.69 8.38 -23.27
C SER A 5 -43.94 7.44 -22.35
N ASP A 6 -42.93 6.74 -22.88
CA ASP A 6 -41.54 6.95 -22.46
C ASP A 6 -40.64 5.99 -23.25
N ASP A 7 -40.18 6.52 -24.37
CA ASP A 7 -39.14 5.99 -25.23
C ASP A 7 -37.79 6.47 -24.68
N THR A 8 -37.16 5.69 -23.80
CA THR A 8 -35.78 5.95 -23.35
C THR A 8 -34.81 5.16 -24.22
N GLY A 9 -34.60 5.65 -25.43
CA GLY A 9 -33.61 5.14 -26.38
C GLY A 9 -32.18 5.20 -25.82
N CYS A 10 -31.43 4.13 -26.04
CA CYS A 10 -29.99 4.07 -25.75
C CYS A 10 -29.24 5.03 -26.71
N PRO A 11 -28.32 5.89 -26.24
CA PRO A 11 -27.58 6.78 -27.11
C PRO A 11 -26.67 5.99 -28.08
N SER A 12 -26.51 6.54 -29.28
CA SER A 12 -26.06 5.89 -30.52
C SER A 12 -24.60 5.39 -30.59
N PHE A 13 -23.96 5.04 -29.46
CA PHE A 13 -22.54 4.65 -29.43
C PHE A 13 -22.24 3.32 -28.68
N CYS A 14 -23.25 2.52 -28.35
CA CYS A 14 -23.06 1.15 -27.86
C CYS A 14 -23.23 0.13 -29.00
N HIS A 15 -22.19 -0.13 -29.79
CA HIS A 15 -22.21 -1.21 -30.79
C HIS A 15 -21.94 -2.58 -30.14
N PHE A 16 -22.89 -3.10 -29.37
CA PHE A 16 -23.07 -4.53 -29.14
C PHE A 16 -24.55 -4.78 -28.84
N ALA A 17 -25.38 -4.73 -29.88
CA ALA A 17 -26.71 -5.31 -29.83
C ALA A 17 -26.60 -6.76 -30.30
N ASP A 18 -26.89 -7.71 -29.42
CA ASP A 18 -27.17 -9.10 -29.77
C ASP A 18 -28.38 -9.11 -30.72
N GLU A 19 -28.28 -9.75 -31.88
CA GLU A 19 -29.30 -9.71 -32.95
C GLU A 19 -30.69 -10.21 -32.51
N LYS A 20 -30.79 -10.80 -31.31
CA LYS A 20 -32.05 -11.25 -30.71
C LYS A 20 -32.66 -10.28 -29.69
N HIS A 21 -31.93 -9.26 -29.22
CA HIS A 21 -32.41 -8.33 -28.18
C HIS A 21 -31.87 -6.89 -28.34
N PRO A 22 -32.41 -6.08 -29.27
CA PRO A 22 -31.89 -4.75 -29.61
C PRO A 22 -31.99 -3.67 -28.51
N HIS A 23 -32.56 -4.00 -27.33
CA HIS A 23 -32.72 -3.08 -26.19
C HIS A 23 -31.98 -3.52 -24.92
N LYS A 24 -31.17 -4.60 -24.96
CA LYS A 24 -30.35 -5.02 -23.81
C LYS A 24 -28.90 -4.60 -24.03
N CYS A 25 -28.50 -3.51 -23.38
CA CYS A 25 -27.07 -3.35 -23.05
C CYS A 25 -26.66 -4.57 -22.20
N PRO A 26 -25.47 -5.15 -22.39
CA PRO A 26 -24.86 -5.96 -21.35
C PRO A 26 -24.86 -5.06 -20.12
N ALA A 27 -25.57 -5.47 -19.06
CA ALA A 27 -25.56 -4.72 -17.81
C ALA A 27 -24.10 -4.57 -17.42
N LEU A 28 -23.50 -3.37 -17.57
CA LEU A 28 -22.22 -2.91 -16.99
C LEU A 28 -21.55 -1.73 -17.74
N GLY A 29 -22.29 -0.68 -18.09
CA GLY A 29 -21.67 0.59 -18.51
C GLY A 29 -22.67 1.61 -19.01
N THR A 30 -23.10 2.53 -18.14
CA THR A 30 -23.80 3.74 -18.58
C THR A 30 -22.75 4.75 -19.07
N CYS A 31 -22.79 5.08 -20.36
CA CYS A 31 -22.19 6.33 -20.83
C CYS A 31 -22.98 7.47 -20.20
N VAL A 32 -22.37 8.20 -19.25
CA VAL A 32 -23.03 9.36 -18.64
C VAL A 32 -23.01 10.49 -19.65
N ASP A 33 -24.18 10.91 -20.10
CA ASP A 33 -24.32 12.05 -20.99
C ASP A 33 -24.20 13.34 -20.16
N VAL A 34 -23.06 14.04 -20.25
CA VAL A 34 -22.81 15.30 -19.51
C VAL A 34 -23.35 16.52 -20.28
N SER A 35 -24.36 16.34 -21.14
CA SER A 35 -24.92 17.42 -21.96
C SER A 35 -26.13 18.10 -21.31
N ARG A 36 -25.93 18.77 -20.17
CA ARG A 36 -26.76 19.92 -19.76
C ARG A 36 -25.93 21.03 -19.12
N GLN A 37 -24.94 21.54 -19.86
CA GLN A 37 -24.53 22.93 -19.72
C GLN A 37 -24.43 23.57 -21.10
N ARG A 38 -25.26 24.60 -21.31
CA ARG A 38 -25.24 25.48 -22.48
C ARG A 38 -23.87 26.17 -22.58
N SER A 39 -22.95 25.65 -23.37
CA SER A 39 -21.96 26.40 -24.17
C SER A 39 -21.01 25.41 -24.87
N GLY A 40 -20.72 25.68 -26.15
CA GLY A 40 -20.02 24.76 -27.05
C GLY A 40 -18.58 24.42 -26.65
N LYS A 41 -18.40 23.34 -25.90
CA LYS A 41 -17.20 22.50 -25.91
C LYS A 41 -17.64 21.05 -25.91
N THR A 42 -17.37 20.33 -27.00
CA THR A 42 -17.50 18.86 -27.06
C THR A 42 -16.54 18.25 -26.03
N LYS A 43 -17.05 17.99 -24.82
CA LYS A 43 -16.34 17.20 -23.82
C LYS A 43 -16.44 15.74 -24.24
N GLY A 44 -15.30 15.12 -24.54
CA GLY A 44 -15.23 13.71 -24.89
C GLY A 44 -15.93 12.83 -23.85
N SER A 45 -16.61 11.80 -24.32
CA SER A 45 -17.24 10.78 -23.47
C SER A 45 -16.18 10.16 -22.55
N GLN A 46 -16.31 10.41 -21.25
CA GLN A 46 -15.50 9.72 -20.24
C GLN A 46 -16.20 8.44 -19.85
N CYS A 47 -15.46 7.33 -19.85
CA CYS A 47 -15.97 6.07 -19.31
C CYS A 47 -16.30 6.20 -17.83
N HIS A 48 -17.25 5.40 -17.37
CA HIS A 48 -17.40 5.14 -15.94
C HIS A 48 -16.02 4.76 -15.35
N PRO A 49 -15.66 5.20 -14.12
CA PRO A 49 -14.31 4.99 -13.56
C PRO A 49 -13.81 3.55 -13.61
N ASN A 50 -14.70 2.58 -13.39
CA ASN A 50 -14.38 1.16 -13.48
C ASN A 50 -14.03 0.66 -14.90
N TYR A 51 -14.22 1.44 -15.96
CA TYR A 51 -14.02 1.01 -17.34
C TYR A 51 -12.96 1.85 -18.08
N LYS A 52 -12.34 1.24 -19.08
CA LYS A 52 -11.38 1.85 -20.00
C LYS A 52 -11.58 1.36 -21.43
N GLY A 53 -10.88 2.00 -22.36
CA GLY A 53 -10.96 1.73 -23.80
C GLY A 53 -11.83 2.74 -24.53
N LYS A 54 -11.70 2.80 -25.86
CA LYS A 54 -12.44 3.76 -26.71
C LYS A 54 -13.97 3.65 -26.57
N LEU A 55 -14.46 2.46 -26.22
CA LEU A 55 -15.88 2.14 -26.08
C LEU A 55 -16.22 1.67 -24.65
N CYS A 56 -15.36 1.97 -23.66
CA CYS A 56 -15.55 1.56 -22.27
C CYS A 56 -15.77 0.06 -22.07
N GLN A 57 -15.11 -0.76 -22.90
CA GLN A 57 -15.35 -2.19 -23.00
C GLN A 57 -14.50 -3.03 -22.04
N THR A 58 -13.48 -2.44 -21.39
CA THR A 58 -12.53 -3.16 -20.53
C THR A 58 -12.67 -2.70 -19.10
N LEU A 59 -12.90 -3.64 -18.19
CA LEU A 59 -12.94 -3.38 -16.75
C LEU A 59 -11.51 -3.09 -16.25
N ARG A 60 -11.34 -2.00 -15.50
CA ARG A 60 -10.06 -1.64 -14.89
C ARG A 60 -9.77 -2.56 -13.71
N LEU A 61 -8.53 -3.02 -13.61
CA LEU A 61 -8.08 -3.83 -12.49
C LEU A 61 -8.07 -3.02 -11.19
N GLY A 62 -8.49 -3.66 -10.11
CA GLY A 62 -8.43 -3.10 -8.76
C GLY A 62 -9.50 -2.06 -8.41
N GLN A 63 -10.39 -1.70 -9.33
CA GLN A 63 -11.46 -0.74 -9.04
C GLN A 63 -12.68 -1.37 -8.36
N SER A 64 -12.83 -2.69 -8.42
CA SER A 64 -13.92 -3.41 -7.76
C SER A 64 -13.50 -4.82 -7.33
N ALA A 65 -14.23 -5.38 -6.37
CA ALA A 65 -14.06 -6.76 -5.94
C ALA A 65 -14.31 -7.78 -7.08
N ALA A 66 -15.07 -7.41 -8.12
CA ALA A 66 -15.34 -8.27 -9.27
C ALA A 66 -14.15 -8.36 -10.25
N ASN A 67 -13.21 -7.42 -10.20
CA ASN A 67 -12.00 -7.43 -11.04
C ASN A 67 -10.79 -6.90 -10.26
N PRO A 68 -10.35 -7.64 -9.23
CA PRO A 68 -9.22 -7.25 -8.41
C PRO A 68 -7.90 -7.41 -9.18
N GLY A 69 -6.90 -6.63 -8.82
CA GLY A 69 -5.52 -6.94 -9.24
C GLY A 69 -4.94 -8.08 -8.41
N LYS A 70 -3.84 -8.72 -8.85
CA LYS A 70 -3.09 -9.62 -7.97
C LYS A 70 -2.38 -8.86 -6.85
N SER A 71 -1.83 -7.69 -7.16
CA SER A 71 -1.12 -6.81 -6.21
C SER A 71 -1.27 -5.34 -6.63
N CYS A 72 -0.86 -4.40 -5.78
CA CYS A 72 -0.74 -2.98 -6.14
C CYS A 72 0.17 -2.80 -7.37
N LYS A 73 1.31 -3.49 -7.40
CA LYS A 73 2.25 -3.49 -8.52
C LYS A 73 1.59 -3.98 -9.82
N HIS A 74 0.81 -5.06 -9.78
CA HIS A 74 0.10 -5.58 -10.95
C HIS A 74 -0.90 -4.57 -11.52
N ILE A 75 -1.63 -3.85 -10.66
CA ILE A 75 -2.56 -2.79 -11.08
C ILE A 75 -1.81 -1.66 -11.76
N LEU A 76 -0.69 -1.24 -11.18
CA LEU A 76 0.14 -0.17 -11.71
C LEU A 76 0.72 -0.53 -13.09
N GLU A 77 1.33 -1.71 -13.21
CA GLU A 77 1.92 -2.21 -14.46
C GLU A 77 0.87 -2.40 -15.56
N SER A 78 -0.37 -2.71 -15.19
CA SER A 78 -1.51 -2.82 -16.10
C SER A 78 -2.05 -1.47 -16.59
N LYS A 79 -1.47 -0.35 -16.12
CA LYS A 79 -1.90 1.02 -16.39
C LYS A 79 -3.36 1.28 -15.98
N ASP A 80 -3.80 0.63 -14.90
CA ASP A 80 -5.15 0.78 -14.31
C ASP A 80 -5.17 1.60 -13.02
N SER A 81 -3.99 2.01 -12.55
CA SER A 81 -3.83 2.93 -11.43
C SER A 81 -4.38 4.33 -11.76
N GLU A 82 -5.12 4.90 -10.82
CA GLU A 82 -5.57 6.30 -10.83
C GLU A 82 -4.76 7.17 -9.83
N GLY A 83 -3.68 6.63 -9.27
CA GLY A 83 -2.86 7.27 -8.24
C GLY A 83 -2.94 6.56 -6.89
N ASP A 84 -2.40 7.18 -5.85
CA ASP A 84 -2.41 6.59 -4.49
C ASP A 84 -3.85 6.50 -3.97
N GLY A 85 -4.17 5.40 -3.31
CA GLY A 85 -5.52 5.23 -2.76
C GLY A 85 -5.93 3.78 -2.59
N GLU A 86 -7.24 3.60 -2.59
CA GLU A 86 -7.87 2.31 -2.32
C GLU A 86 -7.97 1.47 -3.61
N TYR A 87 -7.57 0.21 -3.50
CA TYR A 87 -7.70 -0.76 -4.59
C TYR A 87 -8.14 -2.11 -4.06
N TRP A 88 -8.76 -2.91 -4.92
CA TRP A 88 -9.08 -4.31 -4.66
C TRP A 88 -7.96 -5.21 -5.17
N ILE A 89 -7.44 -6.06 -4.30
CA ILE A 89 -6.48 -7.11 -4.68
C ILE A 89 -6.99 -8.49 -4.28
N ASP A 90 -6.63 -9.51 -5.05
CA ASP A 90 -6.82 -10.92 -4.71
C ASP A 90 -5.46 -11.63 -4.80
N PRO A 91 -4.67 -11.57 -3.70
CA PRO A 91 -3.34 -12.18 -3.64
C PRO A 91 -3.35 -13.68 -3.98
N GLU A 92 -4.36 -14.39 -3.50
CA GLU A 92 -4.47 -15.83 -3.64
C GLU A 92 -4.93 -16.24 -5.05
N GLY A 93 -5.62 -15.34 -5.76
CA GLY A 93 -6.26 -15.62 -7.04
C GLY A 93 -7.42 -16.63 -6.92
N LYS A 94 -8.08 -16.67 -5.77
CA LYS A 94 -9.12 -17.67 -5.43
C LYS A 94 -10.53 -17.07 -5.27
N GLY A 95 -10.71 -15.80 -5.65
CA GLY A 95 -12.01 -15.13 -5.55
C GLY A 95 -12.31 -14.59 -4.14
N ASN A 96 -11.27 -14.33 -3.35
CA ASN A 96 -11.38 -13.73 -2.00
C ASN A 96 -10.72 -12.34 -1.95
N PRO A 97 -11.21 -11.35 -2.74
CA PRO A 97 -10.59 -10.05 -2.83
C PRO A 97 -10.67 -9.27 -1.52
N LEU A 98 -9.66 -8.45 -1.27
CA LEU A 98 -9.60 -7.50 -0.16
C LEU A 98 -9.32 -6.09 -0.71
N LYS A 99 -10.00 -5.10 -0.14
CA LYS A 99 -9.72 -3.70 -0.38
C LYS A 99 -8.50 -3.28 0.45
N VAL A 100 -7.51 -2.65 -0.16
CA VAL A 100 -6.23 -2.27 0.43
C VAL A 100 -5.84 -0.85 0.04
N TYR A 101 -4.82 -0.30 0.71
CA TYR A 101 -4.20 0.94 0.29
C TYR A 101 -2.94 0.66 -0.54
N CYS A 102 -2.88 1.27 -1.72
CA CYS A 102 -1.72 1.25 -2.59
C CYS A 102 -1.11 2.66 -2.72
N ASP A 103 0.20 2.76 -2.53
CA ASP A 103 0.98 3.92 -2.98
C ASP A 103 1.52 3.62 -4.39
N MET A 104 1.00 4.35 -5.35
CA MET A 104 1.18 4.16 -6.78
C MET A 104 2.14 5.19 -7.40
N LYS A 105 2.69 6.11 -6.61
CA LYS A 105 3.56 7.19 -7.11
C LYS A 105 4.98 7.12 -6.57
N THR A 106 5.15 6.83 -5.30
CA THR A 106 6.46 6.97 -4.64
C THR A 106 7.43 5.90 -5.13
N ASP A 107 8.66 6.30 -5.50
CA ASP A 107 9.70 5.39 -6.03
C ASP A 107 9.20 4.51 -7.18
N GLY A 108 8.39 5.06 -8.08
CA GLY A 108 7.80 4.30 -9.18
C GLY A 108 6.56 3.47 -8.81
N GLY A 109 6.07 3.56 -7.56
CA GLY A 109 4.74 3.09 -7.16
C GLY A 109 4.57 1.58 -7.05
N GLY A 110 3.34 1.13 -6.80
CA GLY A 110 2.98 -0.28 -6.71
C GLY A 110 3.17 -0.87 -5.31
N TRP A 111 3.32 -0.01 -4.31
CA TRP A 111 3.53 -0.35 -2.91
C TRP A 111 2.23 -0.69 -2.21
N LEU A 112 2.16 -1.85 -1.58
CA LEU A 112 1.07 -2.29 -0.71
C LEU A 112 1.38 -1.90 0.74
N LEU A 113 0.46 -1.19 1.41
CA LEU A 113 0.57 -0.85 2.83
C LEU A 113 0.29 -2.08 3.71
N VAL A 114 1.26 -2.50 4.52
CA VAL A 114 1.15 -3.68 5.41
C VAL A 114 1.22 -3.34 6.90
N ALA A 115 1.64 -2.12 7.23
CA ALA A 115 1.53 -1.55 8.55
C ALA A 115 1.23 -0.05 8.46
N ASN A 116 0.26 0.44 9.23
CA ASN A 116 -0.15 1.84 9.27
C ASN A 116 -0.44 2.27 10.71
N PHE A 117 0.41 3.16 11.22
CA PHE A 117 0.25 3.79 12.51
C PHE A 117 0.28 5.31 12.30
N VAL A 118 -0.81 5.99 12.66
CA VAL A 118 -0.89 7.46 12.62
C VAL A 118 -1.48 7.91 13.94
N LEU A 119 -0.73 8.72 14.69
CA LEU A 119 -1.14 9.16 16.01
C LEU A 119 -2.14 10.30 15.93
N ASN A 120 -3.16 10.25 16.78
CA ASN A 120 -4.15 11.32 16.98
C ASN A 120 -4.07 11.93 18.38
N SER A 121 -3.15 11.45 19.22
CA SER A 121 -2.95 11.84 20.61
C SER A 121 -1.46 12.03 20.89
N THR A 122 -1.14 12.48 22.11
CA THR A 122 0.22 12.61 22.63
C THR A 122 0.68 11.35 23.40
N SER A 123 -0.09 10.27 23.33
CA SER A 123 0.19 9.02 24.05
C SER A 123 0.08 7.85 23.07
N PRO A 124 1.14 7.03 22.92
CA PRO A 124 1.07 5.87 22.06
C PRO A 124 -0.03 4.89 22.49
N PRO A 125 -0.82 4.33 21.56
CA PRO A 125 -1.81 3.31 21.90
C PRO A 125 -1.14 1.94 22.08
N ASP A 126 -1.71 1.13 22.97
CA ASP A 126 -1.40 -0.30 23.00
C ASP A 126 -1.90 -0.98 21.72
N TRP A 127 -1.07 -1.90 21.20
CA TRP A 127 -1.39 -2.70 20.03
C TRP A 127 -0.53 -3.96 19.98
N THR A 128 -0.91 -4.91 19.13
CA THR A 128 -0.14 -6.14 18.85
C THR A 128 -0.20 -6.46 17.37
N ALA A 129 0.83 -7.15 16.87
CA ALA A 129 0.87 -7.59 15.49
C ALA A 129 -0.14 -8.70 15.23
N GLU A 130 -0.88 -8.56 14.13
CA GLU A 130 -1.93 -9.50 13.73
C GLU A 130 -1.33 -10.73 13.03
N SER A 131 -1.87 -11.91 13.32
CA SER A 131 -1.38 -13.18 12.77
C SER A 131 -1.87 -13.48 11.36
N SER A 132 -2.85 -12.73 10.84
CA SER A 132 -3.38 -12.89 9.48
C SER A 132 -3.05 -11.68 8.62
N TYR A 133 -2.51 -11.90 7.42
CA TYR A 133 -2.25 -10.79 6.50
C TYR A 133 -3.55 -10.09 6.05
N ARG A 134 -4.71 -10.74 6.15
CA ARG A 134 -5.99 -10.17 5.67
C ARG A 134 -6.41 -8.92 6.44
N VAL A 135 -5.83 -8.65 7.61
CA VAL A 135 -6.07 -7.42 8.38
C VAL A 135 -5.55 -6.16 7.68
N ILE A 136 -4.73 -6.26 6.63
CA ILE A 136 -4.31 -5.09 5.83
C ILE A 136 -5.50 -4.35 5.18
N ARG A 137 -6.67 -5.00 5.09
CA ARG A 137 -7.93 -4.34 4.69
C ARG A 137 -8.39 -3.24 5.65
N ASN A 138 -7.91 -3.25 6.88
CA ASN A 138 -8.23 -2.27 7.92
C ASN A 138 -7.28 -1.07 7.91
N PHE A 139 -6.68 -0.74 6.77
CA PHE A 139 -5.68 0.33 6.64
C PHE A 139 -6.17 1.69 7.16
N ALA A 140 -7.47 1.98 7.09
CA ALA A 140 -8.06 3.23 7.57
C ALA A 140 -8.07 3.37 9.11
N ASN A 141 -7.83 2.30 9.87
CA ASN A 141 -7.90 2.31 11.33
C ASN A 141 -6.72 3.05 12.00
N ASN A 142 -5.69 3.45 11.23
CA ASN A 142 -4.48 4.14 11.73
C ASN A 142 -3.71 3.41 12.86
N LYS A 143 -4.05 2.14 13.10
CA LYS A 143 -3.41 1.24 14.06
C LYS A 143 -3.54 -0.18 13.53
N MET A 144 -2.67 -0.52 12.57
CA MET A 144 -2.71 -1.78 11.84
C MET A 144 -1.27 -2.24 11.57
N GLY A 145 -0.97 -3.50 11.86
CA GLY A 145 0.31 -4.12 11.54
C GLY A 145 0.20 -5.64 11.57
N ILE A 146 0.93 -6.30 10.69
CA ILE A 146 0.95 -7.76 10.56
C ILE A 146 2.24 -8.35 11.12
N SER A 147 2.15 -9.53 11.71
CA SER A 147 3.29 -10.30 12.23
C SER A 147 4.21 -10.80 11.10
N VAL A 148 5.39 -11.31 11.48
CA VAL A 148 6.32 -11.93 10.51
C VAL A 148 5.67 -13.15 9.85
N SER A 149 4.97 -14.00 10.61
CA SER A 149 4.27 -15.15 10.03
C SER A 149 3.18 -14.75 9.04
N ALA A 150 2.43 -13.68 9.32
CA ALA A 150 1.46 -13.12 8.38
C ALA A 150 2.14 -12.56 7.12
N LEU A 151 3.26 -11.85 7.27
CA LEU A 151 4.01 -11.32 6.14
C LEU A 151 4.61 -12.45 5.27
N LYS A 152 5.04 -13.56 5.90
CA LYS A 152 5.47 -14.79 5.23
C LYS A 152 4.38 -15.39 4.36
N GLU A 153 3.18 -15.54 4.94
CA GLU A 153 2.00 -16.04 4.24
C GLU A 153 1.67 -15.13 3.05
N LEU A 154 1.62 -13.81 3.28
CA LEU A 154 1.39 -12.82 2.22
C LEU A 154 2.42 -12.96 1.10
N ARG A 155 3.70 -13.17 1.43
CA ARG A 155 4.77 -13.31 0.43
C ARG A 155 4.64 -14.57 -0.43
N SER A 156 4.02 -15.61 0.10
CA SER A 156 3.71 -16.83 -0.67
C SER A 156 2.65 -16.60 -1.74
N HIS A 157 1.82 -15.56 -1.59
CA HIS A 157 0.78 -15.16 -2.54
C HIS A 157 1.21 -13.98 -3.42
N LEU A 158 1.98 -13.05 -2.84
CA LEU A 158 2.54 -11.88 -3.48
C LEU A 158 4.06 -11.98 -3.43
N SER A 159 4.72 -12.32 -4.53
CA SER A 159 6.18 -12.41 -4.61
C SER A 159 6.86 -11.02 -4.59
N PHE A 160 6.62 -10.24 -3.54
CA PHE A 160 7.27 -8.96 -3.31
C PHE A 160 8.77 -9.18 -3.03
N THR A 161 9.54 -8.19 -3.44
CA THR A 161 11.02 -8.20 -3.47
C THR A 161 11.60 -6.97 -2.81
N GLN A 162 10.76 -6.02 -2.39
CA GLN A 162 11.19 -4.85 -1.66
C GLN A 162 10.31 -4.55 -0.44
N LEU A 163 10.95 -4.00 0.58
CA LEU A 163 10.31 -3.39 1.73
C LEU A 163 10.57 -1.88 1.70
N ARG A 164 9.62 -1.12 2.25
CA ARG A 164 9.78 0.30 2.51
C ARG A 164 9.37 0.62 3.93
N PHE A 165 10.28 1.24 4.67
CA PHE A 165 10.05 1.69 6.04
C PHE A 165 9.96 3.21 6.01
N HIS A 166 8.89 3.76 6.57
CA HIS A 166 8.67 5.20 6.60
C HIS A 166 8.06 5.60 7.93
N CYS A 167 8.80 6.32 8.74
CA CYS A 167 8.24 7.05 9.87
C CYS A 167 8.64 8.52 9.80
N SER A 168 7.82 9.37 10.42
CA SER A 168 8.12 10.79 10.58
C SER A 168 7.45 11.32 11.83
N LYS A 169 8.18 12.18 12.56
CA LYS A 169 7.61 12.98 13.64
C LYS A 169 7.62 14.44 13.25
N LYS A 170 6.52 15.15 13.50
CA LYS A 170 6.35 16.55 13.09
C LYS A 170 7.43 17.48 13.63
N GLN A 171 7.93 17.21 14.83
CA GLN A 171 8.97 17.99 15.51
C GLN A 171 10.33 17.27 15.48
N GLY A 172 10.48 16.23 14.66
CA GLY A 172 11.64 15.35 14.67
C GLY A 172 12.16 15.04 13.27
N ARG A 173 12.76 13.86 13.14
CA ARG A 173 13.31 13.36 11.89
C ARG A 173 12.32 12.45 11.18
N THR A 174 12.61 12.23 9.91
CA THR A 174 11.95 11.30 9.00
C THR A 174 12.95 10.23 8.65
N PHE A 175 12.63 8.99 9.01
CA PHE A 175 13.34 7.81 8.52
C PHE A 175 12.52 7.21 7.38
N HIS A 176 13.04 7.29 6.15
CA HIS A 176 12.36 6.81 4.96
C HIS A 176 13.35 6.11 4.02
N VAL A 177 13.26 4.79 3.96
CA VAL A 177 14.15 3.95 3.16
C VAL A 177 13.38 2.86 2.42
N THR A 178 13.88 2.46 1.26
CA THR A 178 13.45 1.25 0.55
C THR A 178 14.61 0.27 0.47
N THR A 179 14.34 -1.03 0.51
CA THR A 179 15.39 -2.04 0.26
C THR A 179 15.80 -2.01 -1.20
N VAL A 180 17.09 -2.19 -1.49
CA VAL A 180 17.58 -2.22 -2.89
C VAL A 180 17.12 -3.48 -3.63
N SER A 181 16.97 -3.41 -4.95
CA SER A 181 16.50 -4.54 -5.79
C SER A 181 17.63 -5.50 -6.19
N ASN A 182 18.43 -5.96 -5.24
CA ASN A 182 19.51 -6.92 -5.47
C ASN A 182 19.54 -7.96 -4.32
N SER A 183 20.57 -8.80 -4.26
CA SER A 183 20.70 -9.85 -3.24
C SER A 183 20.80 -9.33 -1.81
N THR A 184 21.37 -8.14 -1.56
CA THR A 184 21.48 -7.59 -0.20
C THR A 184 20.13 -7.09 0.29
N GLY A 185 19.34 -6.45 -0.57
CA GLY A 185 17.95 -6.08 -0.25
C GLY A 185 17.03 -7.29 -0.14
N GLU A 186 17.19 -8.31 -0.98
CA GLU A 186 16.43 -9.56 -0.86
C GLU A 186 16.66 -10.24 0.50
N ALA A 187 17.91 -10.23 1.01
CA ALA A 187 18.20 -10.77 2.34
C ALA A 187 17.41 -10.05 3.45
N VAL A 188 17.18 -8.73 3.31
CA VAL A 188 16.30 -7.96 4.21
C VAL A 188 14.86 -8.42 4.11
N VAL A 189 14.36 -8.63 2.88
CA VAL A 189 12.99 -9.13 2.69
C VAL A 189 12.85 -10.54 3.29
N GLU A 190 13.77 -11.47 3.03
CA GLU A 190 13.76 -12.82 3.61
C GLU A 190 13.79 -12.81 5.13
N TYR A 191 14.54 -11.90 5.74
CA TYR A 191 14.64 -11.75 7.19
C TYR A 191 13.32 -11.30 7.82
N PHE A 192 12.71 -10.24 7.26
CA PHE A 192 11.47 -9.68 7.80
C PHE A 192 10.21 -10.45 7.43
N SER A 193 10.24 -11.24 6.35
CA SER A 193 9.17 -12.18 6.01
C SER A 193 9.38 -13.57 6.61
N GLY A 194 10.45 -13.80 7.38
CA GLY A 194 10.62 -15.06 8.13
C GLY A 194 10.99 -16.27 7.27
N GLN A 195 11.57 -16.05 6.07
CA GLN A 195 12.18 -17.13 5.28
C GLN A 195 13.53 -17.53 5.86
N LYS A 196 14.29 -16.56 6.36
CA LYS A 196 15.59 -16.77 6.99
C LYS A 196 15.65 -16.00 8.30
N ASP A 197 16.34 -16.57 9.28
CA ASP A 197 16.60 -15.90 10.56
C ASP A 197 18.03 -15.32 10.65
N VAL A 198 18.66 -15.13 9.49
CA VAL A 198 20.00 -14.54 9.39
C VAL A 198 19.85 -13.03 9.27
N ARG A 199 20.42 -12.28 10.21
CA ARG A 199 20.40 -10.81 10.19
C ARG A 199 21.27 -10.27 9.03
N PRO A 200 20.67 -9.57 8.06
CA PRO A 200 21.40 -8.98 6.94
C PRO A 200 22.16 -7.74 7.37
N ASP A 201 23.20 -7.39 6.63
CA ASP A 201 23.94 -6.14 6.80
C ASP A 201 23.02 -4.95 6.53
N SER A 202 23.15 -3.89 7.33
CA SER A 202 22.38 -2.66 7.18
C SER A 202 22.88 -1.87 5.97
N CYS A 203 24.15 -1.47 5.95
CA CYS A 203 24.72 -0.68 4.87
C CYS A 203 24.69 -1.44 3.54
N GLY A 204 24.33 -0.74 2.46
CA GLY A 204 24.25 -1.32 1.12
C GLY A 204 23.04 -2.23 0.86
N SER A 205 22.13 -2.40 1.84
CA SER A 205 20.89 -3.17 1.67
C SER A 205 19.63 -2.31 1.47
N PHE A 206 19.77 -0.99 1.58
CA PHE A 206 18.69 -0.03 1.39
C PHE A 206 19.17 1.23 0.65
N GLN A 207 18.22 1.96 0.08
CA GLN A 207 18.40 3.29 -0.49
C GLN A 207 17.60 4.31 0.33
N ARG A 208 18.17 5.51 0.46
CA ARG A 208 17.55 6.65 1.13
C ARG A 208 16.51 7.30 0.22
N MET A 209 15.35 7.65 0.77
CA MET A 209 14.31 8.40 0.06
C MET A 209 14.55 9.91 0.15
N GLU A 210 13.96 10.69 -0.76
CA GLU A 210 14.24 12.12 -0.90
C GLU A 210 13.92 12.94 0.36
N ASP A 211 12.86 12.57 1.08
CA ASP A 211 12.37 13.22 2.30
C ASP A 211 12.99 12.68 3.59
N ASP A 212 13.86 11.66 3.51
CA ASP A 212 14.59 11.16 4.66
C ASP A 212 15.61 12.21 5.13
N ASN A 213 15.64 12.46 6.44
CA ASN A 213 16.65 13.29 7.09
C ASN A 213 17.22 12.61 8.34
N SER A 214 17.17 11.27 8.35
CA SER A 214 17.47 10.47 9.52
C SER A 214 18.97 10.37 9.79
N LYS A 215 19.34 10.22 11.05
CA LYS A 215 20.70 9.86 11.46
C LYS A 215 20.92 8.35 11.34
N LEU A 216 19.87 7.53 11.52
CA LEU A 216 19.88 6.08 11.29
C LEU A 216 20.57 5.71 9.98
N VAL A 217 20.24 6.36 8.87
CA VAL A 217 20.82 6.06 7.56
C VAL A 217 22.32 6.37 7.50
N ILE A 218 22.77 7.43 8.16
CA ILE A 218 24.17 7.87 8.17
C ILE A 218 25.04 6.88 8.95
N GLU A 219 24.52 6.35 10.05
CA GLU A 219 25.24 5.45 10.96
C GLU A 219 24.82 3.99 10.80
N CYS A 220 24.57 3.54 9.56
CA CYS A 220 24.15 2.16 9.30
C CYS A 220 25.14 1.12 9.85
N GLU A 221 26.45 1.40 9.81
CA GLU A 221 27.49 0.49 10.33
C GLU A 221 27.38 0.27 11.84
N SER A 222 26.79 1.22 12.57
CA SER A 222 26.59 1.15 14.02
C SER A 222 25.32 0.41 14.42
N TRP A 223 24.47 0.01 13.46
CA TRP A 223 23.18 -0.61 13.78
C TRP A 223 23.36 -1.88 14.61
N SER A 224 22.63 -1.98 15.72
CA SER A 224 22.67 -3.14 16.64
C SER A 224 24.06 -3.51 17.19
N ASN A 225 25.03 -2.58 17.14
CA ASN A 225 26.46 -2.77 17.46
C ASN A 225 27.26 -3.62 16.46
N ASP A 226 26.64 -4.13 15.39
CA ASP A 226 27.29 -5.05 14.45
C ASP A 226 26.93 -4.79 12.98
N GLY A 227 26.35 -3.62 12.69
CA GLY A 227 26.04 -3.17 11.33
C GLY A 227 24.93 -3.99 10.67
N LYS A 228 23.94 -4.45 11.44
CA LYS A 228 22.90 -5.36 10.94
C LYS A 228 21.49 -4.91 11.27
N TRP A 229 20.55 -5.34 10.43
CA TRP A 229 19.12 -5.23 10.71
C TRP A 229 18.71 -6.13 11.88
N GLY A 230 17.91 -5.60 12.79
CA GLY A 230 17.42 -6.32 13.96
C GLY A 230 18.49 -6.52 15.03
N PHE A 231 18.05 -6.86 16.24
CA PHE A 231 18.92 -7.24 17.36
C PHE A 231 18.76 -8.73 17.67
N ASN A 232 19.78 -9.31 18.30
CA ASN A 232 19.77 -10.73 18.63
C ASN A 232 18.85 -11.04 19.82
N GLY A 233 18.07 -12.13 19.75
CA GLY A 233 17.20 -12.60 20.85
C GLY A 233 15.87 -11.86 21.03
N GLY A 234 15.43 -11.06 20.05
CA GLY A 234 14.12 -10.42 20.04
C GLY A 234 12.98 -11.37 19.64
N ASP A 235 11.74 -10.99 19.96
CA ASP A 235 10.55 -11.71 19.49
C ASP A 235 10.49 -11.68 17.95
N VAL A 236 10.62 -12.87 17.36
CA VAL A 236 10.61 -13.08 15.91
C VAL A 236 9.36 -12.48 15.28
N GLU A 237 8.18 -12.70 15.87
CA GLU A 237 6.90 -12.31 15.27
C GLU A 237 6.71 -10.79 15.21
N ARG A 238 7.46 -10.06 16.04
CA ARG A 238 7.33 -8.61 16.20
C ARG A 238 8.57 -7.83 15.74
N ARG A 239 9.59 -8.48 15.15
CA ARG A 239 10.85 -7.83 14.72
C ARG A 239 10.69 -6.69 13.72
N LEU A 240 9.58 -6.65 12.97
CA LEU A 240 9.20 -5.53 12.10
C LEU A 240 8.93 -4.24 12.89
N TYR A 241 8.72 -4.34 14.20
CA TYR A 241 8.17 -3.30 15.07
C TYR A 241 9.09 -2.92 16.24
N THR A 242 10.18 -3.68 16.45
CA THR A 242 11.09 -3.54 17.59
C THR A 242 12.54 -3.29 17.17
N GLY A 243 12.97 -2.04 17.25
CA GLY A 243 14.39 -1.67 17.22
C GLY A 243 15.19 -2.22 16.03
N PHE A 244 14.55 -2.47 14.88
CA PHE A 244 15.20 -3.17 13.77
C PHE A 244 16.29 -2.33 13.10
N ALA A 245 16.11 -1.01 13.14
CA ALA A 245 17.07 -0.01 12.74
C ALA A 245 17.35 0.79 14.00
N ARG A 246 18.55 0.64 14.56
CA ARG A 246 18.88 1.21 15.86
C ARG A 246 20.36 1.48 15.97
N VAL A 247 20.70 2.73 16.24
CA VAL A 247 21.99 3.06 16.85
C VAL A 247 21.86 2.90 18.38
N PRO A 248 22.67 2.03 19.01
CA PRO A 248 22.59 1.76 20.45
C PRO A 248 22.64 3.04 21.30
N ARG A 249 21.66 3.18 22.21
CA ARG A 249 21.50 4.33 23.13
C ARG A 249 21.39 5.69 22.44
N SER A 250 21.01 5.75 21.17
CA SER A 250 20.92 7.02 20.44
C SER A 250 19.55 7.21 19.80
N TYR A 251 19.23 6.46 18.75
CA TYR A 251 17.98 6.67 18.02
C TYR A 251 17.56 5.38 17.30
N PRO A 252 16.41 4.77 17.66
CA PRO A 252 15.87 3.61 16.98
C PRO A 252 14.63 3.98 16.17
N TRP A 253 14.26 3.05 15.32
CA TRP A 253 12.88 2.90 14.88
C TRP A 253 12.21 1.87 15.83
N ASN A 254 11.10 2.22 16.48
CA ASN A 254 10.38 1.33 17.39
C ASN A 254 8.92 1.78 17.55
N ILE A 255 7.97 0.86 17.67
CA ILE A 255 6.57 1.19 17.98
C ILE A 255 5.90 0.20 18.93
N LEU A 256 6.66 -0.56 19.71
CA LEU A 256 6.11 -1.51 20.69
C LEU A 256 6.45 -1.12 22.12
N ASP A 257 5.74 -1.74 23.06
CA ASP A 257 5.99 -1.65 24.50
C ASP A 257 5.94 -0.20 25.04
N GLY A 258 5.02 0.61 24.49
CA GLY A 258 4.84 2.02 24.89
C GLY A 258 5.91 2.99 24.37
N SER A 259 6.94 2.48 23.69
CA SER A 259 8.09 3.23 23.19
C SER A 259 7.95 3.47 21.69
N TRP A 260 7.51 4.67 21.29
CA TRP A 260 7.33 5.01 19.87
C TRP A 260 8.39 6.00 19.41
N TYR A 261 9.37 5.47 18.69
CA TYR A 261 10.55 6.19 18.22
C TYR A 261 10.63 6.16 16.69
N CYS A 262 11.03 7.29 16.14
CA CYS A 262 11.33 7.47 14.73
C CYS A 262 12.66 8.21 14.61
N ASP A 263 13.76 7.44 14.65
CA ASP A 263 15.10 8.01 14.59
C ASP A 263 15.32 9.08 15.68
N ASP A 264 14.84 8.81 16.90
CA ASP A 264 14.86 9.71 18.06
C ASP A 264 14.90 8.93 19.39
N TRP A 265 14.78 9.57 20.56
CA TRP A 265 14.88 8.86 21.86
C TRP A 265 13.85 9.35 22.89
N ASP A 266 13.91 8.82 24.12
CA ASP A 266 13.02 9.08 25.28
C ASP A 266 12.67 10.55 25.57
N HIS A 267 13.45 11.51 25.06
CA HIS A 267 13.19 12.95 25.24
C HIS A 267 12.27 13.56 24.19
N ASP A 268 11.94 12.81 23.13
CA ASP A 268 11.17 13.27 22.00
C ASP A 268 9.74 12.68 22.07
N PRO A 269 8.76 13.39 22.65
CA PRO A 269 7.40 12.87 22.79
C PRO A 269 6.74 12.69 21.43
N VAL A 270 5.77 11.79 21.36
CA VAL A 270 4.92 11.66 20.18
C VAL A 270 3.86 12.76 20.12
N SER A 271 3.47 13.14 18.92
CA SER A 271 2.49 14.18 18.65
C SER A 271 1.41 13.72 17.66
N PRO A 272 0.19 14.31 17.72
CA PRO A 272 -0.82 14.06 16.71
C PRO A 272 -0.31 14.36 15.29
N GLY A 273 -0.39 13.36 14.42
CA GLY A 273 0.07 13.38 13.03
C GLY A 273 1.44 12.74 12.81
N ASP A 274 2.16 12.34 13.87
CA ASP A 274 3.31 11.45 13.73
C ASP A 274 2.85 10.10 13.18
N PHE A 275 3.69 9.44 12.39
CA PHE A 275 3.31 8.19 11.74
C PHE A 275 4.47 7.21 11.55
N TRP A 276 4.10 5.93 11.43
CA TRP A 276 4.96 4.79 11.09
C TRP A 276 4.22 3.90 10.11
N LYS A 277 4.85 3.63 8.98
CA LYS A 277 4.26 2.86 7.89
C LYS A 277 5.28 1.90 7.30
N ILE A 278 4.81 0.72 6.93
CA ILE A 278 5.61 -0.30 6.26
C ILE A 278 4.86 -0.71 4.99
N TYR A 279 5.58 -0.81 3.89
CA TYR A 279 5.05 -1.22 2.60
C TYR A 279 5.87 -2.35 1.97
N VAL A 280 5.22 -3.11 1.08
CA VAL A 280 5.85 -4.17 0.27
C VAL A 280 5.58 -3.96 -1.22
N ARG A 281 6.50 -4.41 -2.08
CA ARG A 281 6.33 -4.38 -3.55
C ARG A 281 7.08 -5.50 -4.27
#